data_AF-A0A7V6TV29-F1
#
_entry.id   AF-A0A7V6TV29-F1
#
_cell.length_a   1.000
_cell.length_b   1.000
_cell.length_c   1.000
_cell.angle_alpha   90.00
_cell.angle_beta   90.00
_cell.angle_gamma   90.00
#
_symmetry.space_group_name_H-M   'P 1'
#
loop_
_entity.id
_entity.type
_entity.pdbx_description
1 polymer ?
#
loop_
_entity_poly.entity_id
_entity_poly.type
_entity_poly.pdbx_seq_one_letter_code
_entity_poly.pdbx_strand_id
1 'polypeptide(L)'
;ALLDAIGRTINKINNVQKYTSEEYRAEKVMFVIITDGKENSSREYSAQKVKAMIERQKTQYGWEFIFLGADIDAVQSAGDFGISPDRAIQYINDSEGTQLNYDAIAKAAAEFRKAGAFNEAYLDEIREDVKRRGRK
;
A
#
# COMPACT_ATOMS: atom_id res chain seq x y z
N ALA A 1 -2.78 5.82 -14.17
CA ALA A 1 -1.31 5.70 -14.12
C ALA A 1 -0.91 5.40 -12.68
N LEU A 2 -0.93 4.13 -12.31
CA LEU A 2 -0.60 3.62 -10.97
C LEU A 2 0.91 3.63 -10.71
N LEU A 3 1.73 3.13 -11.63
CA LEU A 3 3.20 3.10 -11.54
C LEU A 3 3.79 4.51 -11.41
N ASP A 4 3.30 5.46 -12.20
CA ASP A 4 3.73 6.85 -12.09
C ASP A 4 3.34 7.45 -10.73
N ALA A 5 2.15 7.15 -10.23
CA ALA A 5 1.71 7.61 -8.91
C ALA A 5 2.61 7.04 -7.80
N ILE A 6 2.92 5.74 -7.84
CA ILE A 6 3.82 5.09 -6.86
C ILE A 6 5.23 5.70 -6.95
N GLY A 7 5.82 5.69 -8.15
CA GLY A 7 7.19 6.15 -8.38
C GLY A 7 7.42 7.61 -8.00
N ARG A 8 6.50 8.50 -8.39
CA ARG A 8 6.57 9.92 -8.03
C ARG A 8 6.39 10.14 -6.53
N THR A 9 5.49 9.40 -5.89
CA THR A 9 5.25 9.53 -4.45
C THR A 9 6.42 9.03 -3.62
N ILE A 10 7.02 7.87 -3.97
CA ILE A 10 8.25 7.39 -3.32
C ILE A 10 9.35 8.46 -3.39
N ASN A 11 9.58 9.04 -4.58
CA ASN A 11 10.58 10.09 -4.74
C ASN A 11 10.25 11.33 -3.92
N LYS A 12 8.99 11.77 -3.90
CA LYS A 12 8.53 12.91 -3.11
C LYS A 12 8.80 12.70 -1.62
N ILE A 13 8.39 11.55 -1.07
CA ILE A 13 8.56 11.26 0.35
C ILE A 13 10.04 11.07 0.70
N ASN A 14 10.82 10.37 -0.14
CA ASN A 14 12.26 10.23 0.07
C ASN A 14 12.97 11.60 0.10
N ASN A 15 12.60 12.51 -0.81
CA ASN A 15 13.13 13.88 -0.79
C ASN A 15 12.75 14.61 0.50
N VAL A 16 11.50 14.52 0.95
CA VAL A 16 11.08 15.10 2.23
C VAL A 16 11.95 14.54 3.37
N GLN A 17 12.08 13.21 3.50
CA GLN A 17 12.89 12.60 4.56
C GLN A 17 14.36 13.04 4.51
N LYS A 18 14.93 13.18 3.30
CA LYS A 18 16.32 13.59 3.10
C LYS A 18 16.60 15.03 3.56
N TYR A 19 15.66 15.95 3.31
CA TYR A 19 15.86 17.38 3.57
C TYR A 19 15.23 17.88 4.86
N THR A 20 14.39 17.09 5.52
CA THR A 20 13.91 17.35 6.88
C THR A 20 15.03 17.10 7.90
N SER A 21 15.15 17.98 8.90
CA SER A 21 16.09 17.77 10.00
C SER A 21 15.76 16.49 10.76
N GLU A 22 16.77 15.89 11.39
CA GLU A 22 16.67 14.57 12.00
C GLU A 22 15.53 14.47 13.04
N GLU A 23 15.34 15.52 13.85
CA GLU A 23 14.28 15.61 14.87
C GLU A 23 12.85 15.61 14.30
N TYR A 24 12.66 15.98 13.03
CA TYR A 24 11.36 16.03 12.36
C TYR A 24 11.21 14.95 11.28
N ARG A 25 12.24 14.13 11.06
CA ARG A 25 12.19 13.02 10.12
C ARG A 25 11.19 11.99 10.63
N ALA A 26 10.40 11.40 9.73
CA ALA A 26 9.50 10.33 10.15
C ALA A 26 10.33 9.09 10.48
N GLU A 27 10.21 8.60 11.72
CA GLU A 27 10.83 7.34 12.15
C GLU A 27 10.26 6.14 11.39
N LYS A 28 8.99 6.23 11.01
CA LYS A 28 8.21 5.13 10.42
C LYS A 28 7.42 5.64 9.22
N VAL A 29 7.46 4.92 8.11
CA VAL A 29 6.69 5.25 6.90
C VAL A 29 5.84 4.06 6.52
N MET A 30 4.51 4.28 6.48
CA MET A 30 3.54 3.36 5.92
C MET A 30 3.04 3.94 4.59
N PHE A 31 3.14 3.14 3.53
CA PHE A 31 2.77 3.49 2.19
C PHE A 31 1.60 2.62 1.74
N VAL A 32 0.40 3.19 1.69
CA VAL A 32 -0.83 2.49 1.30
C VAL A 32 -1.18 2.82 -0.14
N ILE A 33 -1.30 1.80 -0.98
CA ILE A 33 -1.68 1.90 -2.39
C ILE A 33 -3.12 1.41 -2.49
N ILE A 34 -4.06 2.33 -2.74
CA ILE A 34 -5.46 2.00 -3.01
C ILE A 34 -5.70 2.21 -4.50
N THR A 35 -6.18 1.18 -5.18
CA THR A 35 -6.39 1.20 -6.63
C THR A 35 -7.57 0.33 -7.04
N ASP A 36 -8.11 0.57 -8.22
CA ASP A 36 -9.05 -0.34 -8.86
C ASP A 36 -8.36 -1.60 -9.44
N GLY A 37 -7.03 -1.66 -9.35
CA GLY A 37 -6.20 -2.76 -9.85
C GLY A 37 -5.64 -2.53 -11.25
N LYS A 38 -6.00 -1.43 -11.93
CA LYS A 38 -5.68 -1.24 -13.35
C LYS A 38 -4.55 -0.24 -13.58
N GLU A 39 -3.43 -0.73 -14.10
CA GLU A 39 -2.39 0.12 -14.68
C GLU A 39 -2.68 0.36 -16.17
N ASN A 40 -3.32 1.49 -16.49
CA ASN A 40 -3.78 1.77 -17.85
C ASN A 40 -3.10 2.98 -18.53
N SER A 41 -2.21 3.72 -17.87
CA SER A 41 -1.77 5.03 -18.40
C SER A 41 -0.41 5.55 -17.95
N SER A 42 0.37 4.80 -17.18
CA SER A 42 1.71 5.22 -16.76
C SER A 42 2.67 5.34 -17.94
N ARG A 43 3.56 6.33 -17.88
CA ARG A 43 4.52 6.65 -18.95
C ARG A 43 5.95 6.84 -18.46
N GLU A 44 6.17 7.14 -17.19
CA GLU A 44 7.49 7.49 -16.63
C GLU A 44 8.14 6.34 -15.84
N TYR A 45 7.31 5.46 -15.30
CA TYR A 45 7.74 4.35 -14.46
C TYR A 45 7.25 3.01 -15.01
N SER A 46 8.14 2.02 -15.02
CA SER A 46 7.81 0.62 -15.30
C SER A 46 7.61 -0.18 -14.01
N ALA A 47 6.91 -1.31 -14.08
CA ALA A 47 6.70 -2.20 -12.94
C ALA A 47 8.03 -2.65 -12.31
N GLN A 48 9.03 -3.01 -13.13
CA GLN A 48 10.36 -3.38 -12.68
C GLN A 48 11.05 -2.25 -11.91
N LYS A 49 10.94 -1.00 -12.40
CA LYS A 49 11.51 0.18 -11.72
C LYS A 49 10.80 0.44 -10.39
N VAL A 50 9.47 0.38 -10.36
CA VAL A 50 8.68 0.52 -9.13
C VAL A 50 9.04 -0.56 -8.12
N LYS A 51 9.14 -1.82 -8.54
CA LYS A 51 9.57 -2.93 -7.69
C LYS A 51 10.94 -2.68 -7.05
N ALA A 52 11.92 -2.29 -7.85
CA ALA A 52 13.26 -1.96 -7.34
C ALA A 52 13.23 -0.79 -6.34
N MET A 53 12.38 0.22 -6.57
CA MET A 53 12.20 1.34 -5.65
C MET A 53 11.57 0.90 -4.33
N ILE A 54 10.51 0.09 -4.37
CA ILE A 54 9.83 -0.45 -3.19
C ILE A 54 10.78 -1.31 -2.36
N GLU A 55 11.49 -2.25 -2.99
CA GLU A 55 12.44 -3.12 -2.29
C GLU A 55 13.56 -2.32 -1.62
N ARG A 56 14.07 -1.27 -2.29
CA ARG A 56 15.04 -0.37 -1.68
C ARG A 56 14.44 0.34 -0.46
N GLN A 57 13.22 0.86 -0.54
CA GLN A 57 12.61 1.55 0.60
C GLN A 57 12.35 0.62 1.79
N LYS A 58 11.89 -0.62 1.52
CA LYS A 58 11.72 -1.66 2.54
C LYS A 58 13.04 -1.99 3.24
N THR A 59 14.07 -2.33 2.45
CA THR A 59 15.34 -2.85 2.99
C THR A 59 16.23 -1.78 3.63
N GLN A 60 16.26 -0.56 3.09
CA GLN A 60 17.17 0.48 3.57
C GLN A 60 16.54 1.38 4.64
N TYR A 61 15.21 1.56 4.59
CA TYR A 61 14.51 2.53 5.43
C TYR A 61 13.34 1.93 6.22
N GLY A 62 13.09 0.62 6.11
CA GLY A 62 12.03 -0.05 6.86
C GLY A 62 10.62 0.43 6.51
N TRP A 63 10.40 0.89 5.27
CA TRP A 63 9.07 1.32 4.85
C TRP A 63 8.13 0.13 4.72
N GLU A 64 6.91 0.28 5.23
CA GLU A 64 5.83 -0.69 5.08
C GLU A 64 5.00 -0.34 3.83
N PHE A 65 4.76 -1.32 2.96
CA PHE A 65 3.92 -1.15 1.77
C PHE A 65 2.70 -2.05 1.85
N ILE A 66 1.51 -1.46 1.69
CA ILE A 66 0.22 -2.16 1.73
C ILE A 66 -0.50 -1.87 0.42
N PHE A 67 -1.02 -2.91 -0.22
CA PHE A 67 -1.72 -2.82 -1.50
C PHE A 67 -3.18 -3.25 -1.33
N LEU A 68 -4.10 -2.35 -1.64
CA LEU A 68 -5.54 -2.57 -1.63
C LEU A 68 -6.06 -2.39 -3.07
N GLY A 69 -6.32 -3.52 -3.73
CA GLY A 69 -6.82 -3.55 -5.11
C GLY A 69 -8.29 -3.97 -5.18
N ALA A 70 -9.08 -3.39 -6.07
CA ALA A 70 -10.45 -3.84 -6.28
C ALA A 70 -10.56 -5.15 -7.10
N ASP A 71 -9.54 -5.44 -7.91
CA ASP A 71 -9.54 -6.55 -8.86
C ASP A 71 -9.15 -7.90 -8.20
N ILE A 72 -9.57 -9.01 -8.82
CA ILE A 72 -9.29 -10.38 -8.35
C ILE A 72 -7.79 -10.69 -8.35
N ASP A 73 -7.02 -9.98 -9.17
CA ASP A 73 -5.58 -10.12 -9.32
C ASP A 73 -4.77 -9.14 -8.44
N ALA A 74 -5.37 -8.57 -7.39
CA ALA A 74 -4.70 -7.63 -6.48
C ALA A 74 -3.41 -8.22 -5.88
N VAL A 75 -3.42 -9.50 -5.51
CA VAL A 75 -2.24 -10.21 -4.96
C VAL A 75 -1.15 -10.38 -6.03
N GLN A 76 -1.53 -10.76 -7.24
CA GLN A 76 -0.58 -10.91 -8.35
C GLN A 76 0.05 -9.57 -8.72
N SER A 77 -0.78 -8.54 -8.88
CA SER A 77 -0.33 -7.17 -9.19
C SER A 77 0.61 -6.62 -8.12
N ALA A 78 0.32 -6.86 -6.84
CA ALA A 78 1.20 -6.50 -5.74
C ALA A 78 2.55 -7.23 -5.81
N GLY A 79 2.55 -8.51 -6.20
CA GLY A 79 3.77 -9.30 -6.41
C GLY A 79 4.69 -8.75 -7.51
N ASP A 80 4.12 -8.19 -8.58
CA ASP A 80 4.86 -7.50 -9.64
C ASP A 80 5.59 -6.24 -9.12
N PHE A 81 5.13 -5.70 -7.99
CA PHE A 81 5.73 -4.54 -7.31
C PHE A 81 6.61 -4.93 -6.11
N GLY A 82 6.77 -6.22 -5.80
CA GLY A 82 7.56 -6.69 -4.64
C GLY A 82 6.81 -6.57 -3.30
N ILE A 83 5.48 -6.46 -3.34
CA ILE A 83 4.64 -6.45 -2.15
C ILE A 83 4.17 -7.88 -1.88
N SER A 84 4.36 -8.32 -0.65
CA SER A 84 4.06 -9.70 -0.23
C SER A 84 2.54 -9.93 -0.13
N PRO A 85 2.04 -11.16 -0.38
CA PRO A 85 0.61 -11.46 -0.32
C PRO A 85 -0.08 -11.11 1.02
N ASP A 86 0.64 -11.19 2.14
CA ASP A 86 0.15 -10.80 3.46
C ASP A 86 -0.03 -9.28 3.64
N ARG A 87 0.44 -8.50 2.67
CA ARG A 87 0.27 -7.04 2.57
C ARG A 87 -0.54 -6.62 1.33
N ALA A 88 -1.13 -7.58 0.61
CA ALA A 88 -1.89 -7.35 -0.61
C ALA A 88 -3.30 -7.93 -0.48
N ILE A 89 -4.31 -7.09 -0.64
CA ILE A 89 -5.71 -7.47 -0.40
C ILE A 89 -6.62 -6.95 -1.49
N GLN A 90 -7.56 -7.83 -1.85
CA GLN A 90 -8.70 -7.46 -2.63
C GLN A 90 -9.76 -6.80 -1.74
N TYR A 91 -10.38 -5.72 -2.19
CA TYR A 91 -11.55 -5.13 -1.56
C TYR A 91 -12.70 -4.99 -2.56
N ILE A 92 -13.93 -4.80 -2.04
CA ILE A 92 -15.09 -4.53 -2.89
C ILE A 92 -15.14 -3.04 -3.20
N ASN A 93 -15.08 -2.69 -4.49
CA ASN A 93 -15.14 -1.31 -4.96
C ASN A 93 -16.59 -0.78 -4.99
N ASP A 94 -17.19 -0.73 -3.81
CA ASP A 94 -18.43 -0.02 -3.53
C ASP A 94 -18.24 0.90 -2.32
N SER A 95 -19.28 1.66 -1.96
CA SER A 95 -19.21 2.63 -0.87
C SER A 95 -18.93 1.96 0.48
N GLU A 96 -19.49 0.79 0.73
CA GLU A 96 -19.31 0.05 2.00
C GLU A 96 -17.88 -0.52 2.12
N GLY A 97 -17.36 -1.13 1.06
CA GLY A 97 -16.00 -1.69 1.03
C GLY A 97 -14.94 -0.60 1.03
N THR A 98 -15.19 0.53 0.36
CA THR A 98 -14.30 1.71 0.44
C THR A 98 -14.25 2.28 1.85
N GLN A 99 -15.40 2.45 2.51
CA GLN A 99 -15.45 2.92 3.90
C GLN A 99 -14.69 1.96 4.82
N LEU A 100 -14.92 0.65 4.67
CA LEU A 100 -14.24 -0.39 5.44
C LEU A 100 -12.71 -0.34 5.27
N ASN A 101 -12.22 -0.14 4.05
CA ASN A 101 -10.80 0.04 3.78
C ASN A 101 -10.20 1.20 4.58
N TYR A 102 -10.85 2.36 4.54
CA TYR A 102 -10.36 3.54 5.27
C TYR A 102 -10.37 3.30 6.78
N ASP A 103 -11.42 2.68 7.33
CA ASP A 103 -11.52 2.38 8.76
C ASP A 103 -10.43 1.39 9.21
N ALA A 104 -10.22 0.31 8.45
CA ALA A 104 -9.18 -0.69 8.69
C ALA A 104 -7.78 -0.06 8.66
N ILE A 105 -7.47 0.74 7.64
CA ILE A 105 -6.18 1.41 7.50
C ILE A 105 -5.98 2.49 8.58
N ALA A 106 -7.03 3.20 9.00
CA ALA A 106 -6.94 4.17 10.10
C ALA A 106 -6.56 3.49 11.42
N LYS A 107 -7.21 2.36 11.75
CA LYS A 107 -6.85 1.52 12.92
C LYS A 107 -5.40 1.04 12.81
N ALA A 108 -5.01 0.51 11.66
CA ALA A 108 -3.66 -0.01 11.44
C ALA A 108 -2.58 1.09 11.57
N ALA A 109 -2.83 2.28 11.02
CA ALA A 109 -1.91 3.41 11.10
C ALA A 109 -1.75 3.93 12.54
N ALA A 110 -2.84 3.96 13.32
CA ALA A 110 -2.80 4.35 14.72
C ALA A 110 -1.93 3.39 15.56
N GLU A 111 -2.01 2.10 15.29
CA GLU A 111 -1.25 1.07 16.01
C GLU A 111 0.20 0.96 15.51
N PHE A 112 0.42 1.07 14.21
CA PHE A 112 1.77 1.13 13.62
C PHE A 112 2.60 2.28 14.21
N ARG A 113 1.96 3.43 14.45
CA ARG A 113 2.60 4.57 15.13
C ARG A 113 3.18 4.17 16.49
N LYS A 114 2.45 3.38 17.27
CA LYS A 114 2.87 2.91 18.60
C LYS A 114 3.86 1.74 18.50
N ALA A 115 3.47 0.65 17.85
CA ALA A 115 4.17 -0.62 17.86
C ALA A 115 5.37 -0.67 16.89
N GLY A 116 5.33 0.08 15.79
CA GLY A 116 6.40 0.08 14.77
C GLY A 116 6.40 -1.12 13.83
N ALA A 117 5.49 -2.07 14.02
CA ALA A 117 5.25 -3.17 13.10
C ALA A 117 3.81 -3.16 12.63
N PHE A 118 3.59 -3.49 11.36
CA PHE A 118 2.25 -3.65 10.83
C PHE A 118 1.66 -5.00 11.23
N ASN A 119 0.43 -4.99 11.75
CA ASN A 119 -0.32 -6.21 12.05
C ASN A 119 -1.33 -6.49 10.94
N GLU A 120 -1.19 -7.63 10.27
CA GLU A 120 -2.07 -8.05 9.18
C GLU A 120 -3.52 -8.28 9.60
N ALA A 121 -3.78 -8.49 10.89
CA ALA A 121 -5.12 -8.70 11.42
C ALA A 121 -6.04 -7.49 11.17
N TYR A 122 -5.49 -6.28 11.03
CA TYR A 122 -6.28 -5.10 10.66
C TYR A 122 -6.91 -5.21 9.28
N LEU A 123 -6.38 -6.10 8.44
CA LEU A 123 -6.91 -6.30 7.11
C LEU A 123 -7.91 -7.46 7.02
N ASP A 124 -8.09 -8.24 8.10
CA ASP A 124 -9.02 -9.37 8.11
C ASP A 124 -10.46 -8.92 7.92
N GLU A 125 -10.84 -7.75 8.46
CA GLU A 125 -12.18 -7.18 8.25
C GLU A 125 -12.48 -7.02 6.75
N ILE A 126 -11.50 -6.56 5.96
CA ILE A 126 -11.63 -6.42 4.49
C ILE A 126 -11.71 -7.79 3.81
N ARG A 127 -10.88 -8.77 4.23
CA ARG A 127 -10.89 -10.13 3.69
C ARG A 127 -12.24 -10.82 3.91
N GLU A 128 -12.78 -10.70 5.12
CA GLU A 128 -14.08 -11.27 5.47
C GLU A 128 -15.22 -10.59 4.71
N ASP A 129 -15.11 -9.28 4.46
CA ASP A 129 -16.09 -8.57 3.66
C ASP A 129 -16.15 -9.07 2.22
N VAL A 130 -15.00 -9.28 1.58
CA VAL A 130 -14.93 -9.91 0.24
C VAL A 130 -15.52 -11.32 0.26
N LYS A 131 -15.21 -12.15 1.27
CA LYS A 131 -15.79 -13.51 1.39
C LYS A 131 -17.31 -13.48 1.51
N ARG A 132 -17.85 -12.50 2.24
CA ARG A 132 -19.29 -12.37 2.55
C ARG A 132 -20.08 -11.75 1.40
N ARG A 133 -19.59 -10.65 0.82
CA ARG A 133 -20.33 -9.82 -0.16
C ARG A 133 -19.85 -10.03 -1.60
N GLY A 134 -18.64 -10.55 -1.82
CA GLY A 134 -18.03 -10.73 -3.16
C GLY A 134 -18.50 -11.96 -3.96
N ARG A 135 -19.46 -12.74 -3.46
CA ARG A 135 -20.07 -13.89 -4.16
C ARG A 135 -21.42 -13.57 -4.83
N LYS A 136 -21.76 -12.30 -5.00
CA LYS A 136 -22.97 -11.86 -5.71
C LYS A 136 -22.70 -11.55 -7.17
#